data_AF-M3HP30-F1
#
_entry.id   AF-M3HP30-F1
#
_cell.length_a   1.000
_cell.length_b   1.000
_cell.length_c   1.000
_cell.angle_alpha   90.00
_cell.angle_beta   90.00
_cell.angle_gamma   90.00
#
_symmetry.space_group_name_H-M   'P 1'
#
loop_
_entity.id
_entity.type
_entity.pdbx_description
1 polymer ?
#
loop_
_entity_poly.entity_id
_entity_poly.type
_entity_poly.pdbx_seq_one_letter_code
_entity_poly.pdbx_strand_id
1 'polypeptide(L)' 'MSQIQYFPFPEEISKEVLQFFFDSGFRRNGNILYRTSCCGCKDCLSYRIPLDQFVPSRNRKKLLKKILILRFVLNLRI' A
#
# COMPACT_ATOMS: atom_id res chain seq x y z
N MET A 1 14.58 16.78 -11.58
CA MET A 1 15.03 15.70 -10.68
C MET A 1 13.88 15.31 -9.78
N SER A 2 13.64 14.01 -9.55
CA SER A 2 12.60 13.55 -8.62
C SER A 2 13.07 13.75 -7.18
N GLN A 3 12.30 14.48 -6.37
CA GLN A 3 12.53 14.64 -4.94
C GLN A 3 11.56 13.78 -4.15
N ILE A 4 11.90 13.40 -2.92
CA ILE A 4 10.98 12.69 -2.03
C ILE A 4 10.37 13.73 -1.08
N GLN A 5 9.04 13.84 -1.08
CA GLN A 5 8.32 14.53 -0.03
C GLN A 5 8.13 13.55 1.13
N TYR A 6 8.52 13.96 2.33
CA TYR A 6 8.56 13.14 3.53
C TYR A 6 7.86 13.89 4.68
N PHE A 7 6.86 13.25 5.29
CA PHE A 7 6.04 13.80 6.36
C PHE A 7 5.99 12.83 7.54
N PRO A 8 6.74 13.08 8.62
CA PRO A 8 6.67 12.30 9.85
C PRO A 8 5.52 12.81 10.74
N PHE A 9 4.80 11.88 11.38
CA PHE A 9 3.78 12.19 12.38
C PHE A 9 4.28 11.75 13.76
N PRO A 10 4.17 12.61 14.79
CA PRO A 10 4.59 12.27 16.15
C PRO A 10 3.64 11.27 16.82
N GLU A 11 2.37 11.27 16.41
CA GLU A 11 1.31 10.45 16.99
C GLU A 11 0.63 9.61 15.91
N GLU A 12 -0.39 8.84 16.32
CA GLU A 12 -1.18 8.04 15.41
C GLU A 12 -1.96 8.92 14.42
N ILE A 13 -1.90 8.56 13.14
CA ILE A 13 -2.52 9.35 12.08
C ILE A 13 -4.00 8.96 11.97
N SER A 14 -4.90 9.94 12.08
CA SER A 14 -6.34 9.70 11.93
C SER A 14 -6.68 9.15 10.54
N LYS A 15 -7.81 8.45 10.45
CA LYS A 15 -8.24 7.79 9.20
C LYS A 15 -8.52 8.80 8.09
N GLU A 16 -9.06 9.95 8.44
CA GLU A 16 -9.43 11.02 7.51
C GLU A 16 -8.18 11.64 6.90
N VAL A 17 -7.16 11.89 7.73
CA VAL A 17 -5.87 12.42 7.27
C VAL A 17 -5.16 11.40 6.39
N LEU A 18 -5.13 10.13 6.80
CA LEU A 18 -4.57 9.05 5.97
C LEU A 18 -5.24 8.96 4.60
N GLN A 19 -6.57 9.02 4.58
CA GLN A 19 -7.35 8.96 3.34
C GLN A 19 -6.97 10.12 2.40
N PHE A 20 -6.90 11.35 2.91
CA PHE A 20 -6.46 12.53 2.14
C PHE A 20 -5.06 12.35 1.52
N PHE A 21 -4.10 11.87 2.30
CA PHE A 21 -2.73 11.67 1.83
C PHE A 21 -2.64 10.53 0.79
N PHE A 22 -3.39 9.44 0.99
CA PHE A 22 -3.47 8.36 0.02
C PHE A 22 -4.09 8.83 -1.30
N ASP A 23 -5.17 9.59 -1.27
CA ASP A 23 -5.78 10.13 -2.49
C ASP A 23 -4.83 11.12 -3.21
N SER A 24 -3.90 11.73 -2.47
CA SER A 24 -2.85 12.62 -2.98
C SER A 24 -1.57 11.89 -3.44
N GLY A 25 -1.58 10.56 -3.48
CA GLY A 25 -0.47 9.73 -3.97
C GLY A 25 0.65 9.46 -2.95
N PHE A 26 0.42 9.71 -1.66
CA PHE A 26 1.36 9.34 -0.61
C PHE A 26 1.26 7.86 -0.24
N ARG A 27 2.39 7.31 0.22
CA ARG A 27 2.57 5.96 0.75
C ARG A 27 2.93 6.04 2.23
N ARG A 28 2.68 4.98 3.00
CA ARG A 28 2.88 4.93 4.45
C ARG A 28 3.93 3.91 4.87
N ASN A 29 4.75 4.26 5.84
CA ASN A 29 5.61 3.33 6.60
C ASN A 29 5.58 3.71 8.09
N GLY A 30 4.85 2.94 8.92
CA GLY A 30 4.61 3.34 10.31
C GLY A 30 3.86 4.68 10.39
N ASN A 31 4.41 5.67 11.11
CA ASN A 31 3.85 7.03 11.21
C ASN A 31 4.50 8.02 10.23
N ILE A 32 5.08 7.51 9.14
CA ILE A 32 5.73 8.31 8.12
C ILE A 32 4.92 8.20 6.82
N LEU A 33 4.62 9.33 6.20
CA LEU A 33 4.05 9.44 4.87
C LEU A 33 5.09 9.97 3.89
N TYR A 34 5.15 9.38 2.70
CA TYR A 34 6.10 9.81 1.67
C TYR A 34 5.52 9.71 0.25
N ARG A 35 6.00 10.55 -0.67
CA ARG A 35 5.76 10.42 -2.10
C ARG A 35 6.93 10.92 -2.93
N THR A 36 7.06 10.41 -4.14
CA THR A 36 7.95 10.98 -5.15
C THR A 36 7.31 12.22 -5.79
N SER A 37 8.09 13.28 -5.92
CA SER A 37 7.70 14.57 -6.48
C SER A 37 8.66 14.93 -7.61
N CYS A 38 8.18 14.76 -8.83
CA CYS A 38 8.82 15.09 -10.10
C CYS A 38 8.36 16.50 -10.53
N CYS A 39 9.26 17.32 -11.10
CA CYS A 39 8.82 18.56 -11.74
C CYS A 39 7.94 18.23 -12.95
N GLY A 40 6.69 18.68 -12.94
CA GLY A 40 5.75 18.52 -14.05
C GLY A 40 5.04 17.16 -14.15
N CYS A 41 5.36 16.16 -13.31
CA CYS A 41 4.67 14.87 -13.38
C CYS A 41 3.60 14.72 -12.29
N LYS A 42 2.40 14.31 -12.73
CA LYS A 42 1.19 14.12 -11.89
C LYS A 42 0.73 12.66 -11.88
N ASP A 43 1.54 11.76 -12.43
CA ASP A 43 1.19 10.34 -12.63
C ASP A 43 1.33 9.48 -11.37
N CYS A 44 1.75 10.08 -10.24
CA CYS A 44 1.79 9.39 -8.95
C CYS A 44 0.36 9.19 -8.44
N LEU A 45 -0.27 8.12 -8.90
CA LEU A 45 -1.60 7.70 -8.49
C LEU A 45 -1.52 6.63 -7.40
N SER A 46 -2.39 6.74 -6.40
CA SER A 46 -2.60 5.69 -5.42
C SER A 46 -3.45 4.59 -6.06
N TYR A 47 -2.83 3.46 -6.39
CA TYR A 47 -3.54 2.30 -6.92
C TYR A 47 -4.07 1.44 -5.77
N ARG A 48 -5.35 1.10 -5.83
CA ARG A 48 -5.95 0.07 -4.97
C ARG A 48 -6.02 -1.23 -5.75
N ILE A 49 -5.63 -2.34 -5.13
CA ILE A 49 -5.76 -3.67 -5.73
C ILE A 49 -7.18 -4.16 -5.41
N PRO A 50 -8.03 -4.46 -6.42
CA PRO A 50 -9.37 -4.99 -6.18
C PRO A 50 -9.26 -6.43 -5.67
N LEU A 51 -9.24 -6.58 -4.34
CA LEU A 51 -9.05 -7.87 -3.68
C LEU A 51 -10.23 -8.82 -3.91
N ASP A 52 -11.43 -8.28 -4.07
CA ASP A 52 -12.67 -9.01 -4.38
C ASP A 52 -12.62 -9.74 -5.72
N GLN A 53 -11.82 -9.24 -6.66
CA GLN A 53 -11.64 -9.84 -8.00
C GLN A 53 -10.40 -10.75 -8.07
N PHE A 54 -9.65 -10.89 -6.98
CA PHE A 54 -8.43 -11.67 -6.98
C PHE A 54 -8.73 -13.18 -7.00
N VAL A 55 -8.48 -13.82 -8.16
CA VAL A 55 -8.56 -15.29 -8.29
C VAL A 55 -7.14 -15.88 -8.35
N PRO A 56 -6.73 -16.71 -7.37
CA PRO A 56 -5.39 -17.30 -7.37
C PRO A 56 -5.22 -18.31 -8.52
N SER A 57 -4.17 -18.13 -9.32
CA SER A 57 -3.78 -19.08 -10.37
C SER A 57 -3.33 -20.44 -9.79
N ARG A 58 -3.29 -21.49 -10.62
CA ARG A 58 -2.87 -22.84 -10.20
C ARG A 58 -1.51 -22.86 -9.48
N ASN A 59 -0.55 -22.07 -9.95
CA ASN A 59 0.77 -21.93 -9.31
C ASN A 59 0.68 -21.19 -7.97
N ARG A 60 -0.13 -20.13 -7.88
CA ARG A 60 -0.36 -19.41 -6.62
C ARG A 60 -1.06 -20.29 -5.58
N LYS A 61 -2.01 -21.14 -5.99
CA LYS A 61 -2.64 -22.14 -5.11
C LYS A 61 -1.62 -23.13 -4.52
N LYS A 62 -0.68 -23.63 -5.32
CA LYS A 62 0.43 -24.49 -4.85
C LYS A 62 1.33 -23.75 -3.84
N LEU A 63 1.65 -22.49 -4.13
CA LEU A 63 2.47 -21.65 -3.25
C LEU A 63 1.76 -21.38 -1.91
N LEU A 64 0.47 -21.03 -1.93
CA LEU A 64 -0.34 -20.80 -0.73
C LEU A 64 -0.36 -22.04 0.19
N LYS A 65 -0.45 -23.25 -0.36
CA LYS A 65 -0.36 -24.49 0.42
C LYS A 65 1.00 -24.67 1.10
N LYS A 66 2.09 -24.24 0.47
CA LYS A 66 3.45 -24.28 1.03
C LYS A 66 3.67 -23.19 2.07
N ILE A 67 3.12 -22.00 1.85
CA ILE A 67 3.15 -20.87 2.78
C ILE A 67 2.26 -21.14 4.00
N LEU A 68 1.20 -21.96 3.92
CA LEU A 68 0.36 -22.27 5.09
C LEU A 68 1.13 -22.88 6.28
N ILE A 69 2.31 -23.48 6.04
CA ILE A 69 3.23 -23.96 7.10
C ILE A 69 3.96 -22.78 7.79
N LEU A 70 4.11 -21.65 7.11
CA LEU A 70 4.65 -20.39 7.62
C LEU A 70 3.49 -19.42 7.86
N ARG A 71 2.98 -19.38 9.08
CA ARG A 71 1.80 -18.60 9.53
C ARG A 71 1.83 -17.13 9.07
N PHE A 72 1.34 -16.88 7.87
CA PHE A 72 1.19 -15.56 7.27
C PHE A 72 -0.20 -15.05 7.66
N VAL A 73 -0.27 -14.18 8.67
CA VAL A 73 -1.51 -13.47 9.03
C VAL A 73 -1.73 -12.36 8.01
N LEU A 74 -2.10 -12.74 6.79
CA LEU A 74 -2.87 -11.86 5.93
C LEU A 74 -4.32 -12.28 6.14
N ASN A 75 -5.11 -11.42 6.78
CA ASN A 75 -6.57 -11.51 6.86
C ASN A 75 -7.18 -11.31 5.45
N LEU A 76 -6.80 -12.16 4.51
CA LEU A 76 -7.45 -12.32 3.22
C LEU A 76 -8.50 -13.41 3.44
N ARG A 77 -9.70 -12.99 3.85
CA ARG A 77 -10.89 -13.80 3.64
C ARG A 77 -11.11 -13.89 2.14
N ILE A 78 -10.51 -14.91 1.53
CA ILE A 78 -10.86 -15.41 0.19
C ILE A 78 -12.09 -16.29 0.35
#